data_AF-A0A2V9DKG4-F1
#
_entry.id   AF-A0A2V9DKG4-F1
#
_cell.length_a   1.000
_cell.length_b   1.000
_cell.length_c   1.000
_cell.angle_alpha   90.00
_cell.angle_beta   90.00
_cell.angle_gamma   90.00
#
_symmetry.space_group_name_H-M   'P 1'
#
loop_
_entity.id
_entity.type
_entity.pdbx_description
1 polymer ?
#
loop_
_entity_poly.entity_id
_entity_poly.type
_entity_poly.pdbx_seq_one_letter_code
_entity_poly.pdbx_strand_id
1 'polypeptide(L)' 'MLMTIPQALTIWVKHQAAGISVVSWSAYLVSAVVWLWYGLQKHDKNIYLPCIGWILLDSAVIVGALFYR' A
#
# COMPACT_ATOMS: atom_id res chain seq x y z
N MET A 1 7.67 -6.24 -0.53
CA MET A 1 7.40 -5.73 0.83
C MET A 1 8.50 -4.83 1.37
N LEU A 2 9.78 -5.25 1.41
CA LEU A 2 10.83 -4.41 2.02
C LEU A 2 11.08 -3.06 1.31
N MET A 3 10.90 -2.99 -0.01
CA MET A 3 11.25 -1.80 -0.80
C MET A 3 10.25 -0.64 -0.68
N THR A 4 9.01 -0.89 -0.27
CA THR A 4 7.99 0.18 -0.08
C THR A 4 8.04 0.79 1.32
N ILE A 5 8.66 0.12 2.28
CA ILE A 5 8.90 0.62 3.65
C ILE A 5 9.74 1.90 3.65
N PRO A 6 10.94 1.97 3.01
CA PRO A 6 11.71 3.21 2.99
C PRO A 6 10.96 4.33 2.26
N GLN A 7 10.12 3.99 1.28
CA GLN A 7 9.31 4.95 0.54
C GLN A 7 8.18 5.56 1.40
N ALA A 8 7.49 4.74 2.20
CA ALA A 8 6.53 5.21 3.18
C ALA A 8 7.22 6.06 4.27
N LEU A 9 8.37 5.61 4.79
CA LEU A 9 9.15 6.35 5.78
C LEU A 9 9.61 7.72 5.25
N THR A 10 10.01 7.84 3.98
CA THR A 10 10.37 9.15 3.41
C THR A 10 9.20 10.13 3.39
N ILE A 11 7.98 9.66 3.15
CA ILE A 11 6.80 10.53 3.16
C ILE A 11 6.56 11.07 4.57
N TRP A 12 6.57 10.19 5.57
CA TRP A 12 6.26 10.57 6.96
C TRP A 12 7.41 11.29 7.68
N VAL A 13 8.67 10.94 7.40
CA VAL A 13 9.84 11.55 8.04
C VAL A 13 10.27 12.80 7.29
N LYS A 14 10.43 12.73 5.96
CA LYS A 14 10.89 13.89 5.16
C LYS A 14 9.75 14.81 4.73
N HIS A 15 8.50 14.46 5.02
CA HIS A 15 7.31 15.25 4.63
C HIS A 15 7.29 15.53 3.12
N GLN A 16 7.86 14.61 2.34
CA GLN A 16 8.13 14.82 0.92
C GLN A 16 7.43 13.73 0.12
N ALA A 17 6.23 14.07 -0.36
CA ALA A 17 5.45 13.23 -1.27
C ALA A 17 5.71 13.58 -2.76
N ALA A 18 6.76 14.37 -3.05
CA ALA A 18 7.04 14.86 -4.39
C ALA A 18 7.25 13.70 -5.39
N GLY A 19 6.39 13.62 -6.41
CA GLY A 19 6.42 12.59 -7.45
C GLY A 19 5.56 11.35 -7.18
N ILE A 20 4.84 11.31 -6.05
CA ILE A 20 3.96 10.17 -5.71
C ILE A 20 2.57 10.39 -6.31
N SER A 21 2.19 9.51 -7.23
CA SER A 21 0.85 9.52 -7.83
C SER A 21 -0.16 8.80 -6.94
N VAL A 22 -1.00 9.55 -6.23
CA VAL A 22 -2.10 9.00 -5.40
C VAL A 22 -3.00 8.07 -6.20
N VAL A 23 -3.22 8.36 -7.49
CA VAL A 23 -4.02 7.51 -8.39
C VAL A 23 -3.35 6.14 -8.58
N SER A 24 -2.04 6.11 -8.79
CA SER A 24 -1.29 4.86 -8.96
C SER A 24 -1.32 4.02 -7.67
N TRP A 25 -1.12 4.63 -6.51
CA TRP A 25 -1.20 3.94 -5.22
C TRP A 25 -2.61 3.46 -4.88
N SER A 26 -3.63 4.21 -5.28
CA SER A 26 -5.04 3.79 -5.15
C SER A 26 -5.33 2.56 -6.03
N ALA A 27 -4.79 2.51 -7.25
CA ALA A 27 -4.92 1.35 -8.13
C ALA A 27 -4.22 0.11 -7.54
N TYR A 28 -3.05 0.28 -6.92
CA TYR A 28 -2.38 -0.80 -6.19
C TYR A 28 -3.20 -1.30 -5.00
N LEU A 29 -3.78 -0.38 -4.22
CA LEU A 29 -4.63 -0.72 -3.09
C LEU A 29 -5.87 -1.52 -3.54
N VAL A 30 -6.55 -1.10 -4.61
CA VAL A 30 -7.69 -1.83 -5.18
C VAL A 30 -7.27 -3.22 -5.66
N SER A 31 -6.14 -3.32 -6.35
CA SER A 31 -5.59 -4.62 -6.78
C SER A 31 -5.30 -5.53 -5.60
N ALA A 32 -4.69 -5.01 -4.54
CA ALA A 32 -4.41 -5.77 -3.32
C ALA A 32 -5.69 -6.25 -2.61
N VAL A 33 -6.75 -5.44 -2.60
CA VAL A 33 -8.07 -5.84 -2.07
C VAL A 33 -8.68 -6.97 -2.90
N VAL A 34 -8.59 -6.90 -4.24
CA VAL A 34 -9.06 -7.98 -5.12
C VAL A 34 -8.28 -9.27 -4.88
N TRP A 35 -6.96 -9.20 -4.73
CA TRP A 35 -6.12 -10.35 -4.42
C TRP A 35 -6.37 -10.92 -3.02
N LEU A 36 -6.65 -10.06 -2.04
CA LEU A 36 -7.07 -10.47 -0.71
C LEU A 36 -8.39 -11.26 -0.76
N TRP A 37 -9.38 -10.75 -1.50
CA TRP A 37 -10.65 -11.44 -1.73
C TRP A 37 -10.44 -12.81 -2.37
N TYR A 38 -9.61 -12.88 -3.41
CA TYR A 38 -9.27 -14.13 -4.08
C TYR A 38 -8.55 -15.12 -3.13
N GLY A 39 -7.57 -14.65 -2.36
CA GLY A 39 -6.82 -15.47 -1.40
C GLY A 39 -7.68 -16.01 -0.26
N LEU A 40 -8.63 -15.19 0.24
CA LEU A 40 -9.66 -15.61 1.20
C LEU A 40 -10.55 -16.72 0.62
N GLN A 41 -11.02 -16.54 -0.62
CA GLN A 41 -11.89 -17.52 -1.28
C GLN A 41 -11.19 -18.86 -1.52
N LYS A 42 -9.88 -18.83 -1.82
CA LYS A 42 -9.04 -20.03 -1.94
C LYS A 42 -8.58 -20.63 -0.60
N HIS A 43 -8.89 -19.98 0.53
CA HIS A 43 -8.36 -20.30 1.87
C HIS A 43 -6.82 -20.40 1.93
N ASP A 44 -6.13 -19.74 1.01
CA ASP A 44 -4.68 -19.82 0.90
C ASP A 44 -4.03 -18.75 1.78
N LYS A 45 -3.56 -19.21 2.94
CA LYS A 45 -2.88 -18.37 3.94
C LYS A 45 -1.66 -17.66 3.39
N ASN A 46 -0.99 -18.22 2.37
CA ASN A 46 0.19 -17.60 1.77
C ASN A 46 -0.16 -16.41 0.87
N ILE A 47 -1.42 -16.27 0.45
CA ILE A 47 -1.87 -15.20 -0.44
C ILE A 47 -2.45 -14.03 0.36
N TYR A 48 -3.36 -14.29 1.31
CA TYR A 48 -4.05 -13.18 1.99
C TYR A 48 -3.17 -12.46 3.03
N LEU A 49 -2.23 -13.15 3.71
CA LEU A 49 -1.29 -12.55 4.67
C LEU A 49 -0.45 -11.42 4.04
N PRO A 50 0.23 -11.64 2.90
CA PRO A 50 0.95 -10.57 2.23
C PRO A 50 0.02 -9.49 1.66
N CYS A 51 -1.20 -9.83 1.22
CA CYS A 51 -2.14 -8.81 0.74
C CYS A 51 -2.55 -7.82 1.85
N ILE A 52 -2.77 -8.30 3.09
CA ILE A 52 -3.06 -7.42 4.24
C ILE A 52 -1.90 -6.44 4.47
N GLY A 53 -0.65 -6.93 4.45
CA GLY A 53 0.52 -6.07 4.59
C GLY A 53 0.64 -5.03 3.48
N TRP A 54 0.25 -5.40 2.26
CA TRP A 54 0.24 -4.50 1.10
C TRP A 54 -0.81 -3.39 1.24
N ILE A 55 -2.02 -3.74 1.66
CA ILE A 55 -3.11 -2.78 1.88
C ILE A 55 -2.72 -1.76 2.95
N LEU A 56 -2.10 -2.19 4.05
CA LEU A 56 -1.62 -1.29 5.11
C LEU A 56 -0.55 -0.31 4.61
N LEU A 57 0.43 -0.80 3.86
CA LEU A 57 1.50 0.03 3.29
C LEU A 57 0.97 1.03 2.26
N ASP A 58 0.14 0.58 1.33
CA ASP A 58 -0.46 1.45 0.31
C ASP A 58 -1.35 2.52 0.97
N SER A 59 -2.12 2.14 1.99
CA SER A 59 -2.93 3.09 2.78
C SER A 59 -2.05 4.13 3.47
N ALA A 60 -0.94 3.73 4.09
CA ALA A 60 -0.01 4.64 4.75
C ALA A 60 0.64 5.62 3.77
N VAL A 61 0.93 5.18 2.55
CA VAL A 61 1.44 6.03 1.48
C VAL A 61 0.39 7.00 0.97
N ILE A 62 -0.84 6.56 0.72
CA ILE A 62 -1.95 7.41 0.28
C ILE A 62 -2.25 8.48 1.33
N VAL A 63 -2.37 8.09 2.61
CA VAL A 63 -2.62 9.04 3.72
C VAL A 63 -1.48 10.03 3.84
N GLY A 64 -0.22 9.57 3.83
CA GLY A 64 0.94 10.45 3.88
C GLY A 64 1.00 11.42 2.68
N ALA A 65 0.68 10.95 1.48
CA ALA A 65 0.65 11.77 0.27
C ALA A 65 -0.52 12.77 0.25
N LEU A 66 -1.61 12.53 0.98
CA LEU A 66 -2.70 13.50 1.17
C LEU A 66 -2.38 14.56 2.23
N PHE A 67 -1.71 14.17 3.32
CA PHE A 67 -1.35 15.08 4.41
C PHE A 67 -0.14 15.97 4.09
N TYR A 68 0.87 15.43 3.39
CA TYR A 68 2.14 16.10 3.08
C TYR A 68 2.24 16.53 1.61
N ARG A 69 1.10 16.86 1.00
CA ARG A 69 1.02 17.31 -0.39
C ARG A 69 1.46 18.75 -0.58
#